data_AF-A0A2D4LAH9-F1
#
_entry.id   AF-A0A2D4LAH9-F1
#
_cell.length_a   1.000
_cell.length_b   1.000
_cell.length_c   1.000
_cell.angle_alpha   90.00
_cell.angle_beta   90.00
_cell.angle_gamma   90.00
#
_symmetry.space_group_name_H-M   'P 1'
#
loop_
_entity.id
_entity.type
_entity.pdbx_description
1 polymer ?
#
loop_
_entity_poly.entity_id
_entity_poly.type
_entity_poly.pdbx_seq_one_letter_code
_entity_poly.pdbx_strand_id
1 'polypeptide(L)'
;GEYISKDGVPYCESDYHAQFGIKCETCNRYISGRVLEAGGKHYHPTCARCVRCHQMFTEGEEMYLTGSEVWHPICKQAARAEKKLKHRRTSETSISPPGSSIGSPNRVICSLGTLSPYSQDIYE
;
A
#
# COMPACT_ATOMS: atom_id res chain seq x y z
N GLY A 1 -25.54 18.65 30.10
CA GLY A 1 -24.29 18.48 29.32
C GLY A 1 -23.23 17.99 30.26
N GLU A 2 -22.38 17.07 29.81
CA GLU A 2 -21.23 16.62 30.60
C GLU A 2 -20.10 17.67 30.52
N TYR A 3 -19.38 17.87 31.63
CA TYR A 3 -18.27 18.82 31.73
C TYR A 3 -16.94 18.07 31.81
N ILE A 4 -15.88 18.66 31.25
CA ILE A 4 -14.51 18.10 31.25
C ILE A 4 -13.64 18.97 32.17
N SER A 5 -13.08 18.38 33.23
CA SER A 5 -12.20 19.09 34.16
C SER A 5 -10.73 18.99 33.73
N LYS A 6 -10.06 20.13 33.57
CA LYS A 6 -8.62 20.21 33.31
C LYS A 6 -7.98 21.17 34.30
N ASP A 7 -6.98 20.71 35.05
CA ASP A 7 -6.26 21.51 36.05
C ASP A 7 -7.20 22.18 37.08
N GLY A 8 -8.32 21.51 37.42
CA GLY A 8 -9.33 22.02 38.35
C GLY A 8 -10.37 22.99 37.74
N VAL A 9 -10.24 23.34 36.46
CA VAL A 9 -11.17 24.23 35.76
C VAL A 9 -12.15 23.40 34.91
N PRO A 10 -13.48 23.62 35.03
CA PRO A 10 -14.46 22.94 34.20
C PRO A 10 -14.59 23.62 32.84
N TYR A 11 -14.55 22.82 31.77
CA TYR A 11 -14.81 23.24 30.40
C TYR A 11 -16.01 22.50 29.84
N CYS A 12 -16.76 23.14 28.94
CA CYS A 12 -17.62 22.39 28.04
C CYS A 12 -16.74 21.64 27.02
N GLU A 13 -17.29 20.59 26.39
CA GLU A 13 -16.56 19.81 25.40
C GLU A 13 -15.99 20.66 24.25
N SER A 14 -16.78 21.63 23.76
CA SER A 14 -16.36 22.50 22.65
C SER A 14 -15.18 23.40 23.03
N ASP A 15 -15.21 24.03 24.20
CA ASP A 15 -14.12 24.90 24.66
C ASP A 15 -12.86 24.11 24.97
N TYR A 16 -13.01 22.93 25.57
CA TYR A 16 -11.90 22.04 25.85
C TYR A 16 -11.18 21.66 24.54
N HIS A 17 -11.93 21.24 23.53
CA HIS A 17 -11.36 20.90 22.24
C HIS A 17 -10.78 22.11 21.51
N ALA A 18 -11.41 23.29 21.61
CA ALA A 18 -10.88 24.50 20.99
C ALA A 18 -9.52 24.92 21.55
N GLN A 19 -9.30 24.75 22.86
CA GLN A 19 -8.08 25.17 23.54
C GLN A 19 -7.01 24.08 23.62
N PHE A 20 -7.41 22.82 23.83
CA PHE A 20 -6.51 21.71 24.16
C PHE A 20 -6.69 20.48 23.27
N GLY A 21 -7.65 20.51 22.35
CA GLY A 21 -7.97 19.35 21.52
C GLY A 21 -6.88 19.05 20.50
N ILE A 22 -6.50 17.78 20.42
CA ILE A 22 -5.61 17.25 19.37
C ILE A 22 -6.47 16.88 18.17
N LYS A 23 -6.11 17.38 16.98
CA LYS A 23 -6.82 17.03 15.73
C LYS A 23 -6.11 15.90 15.00
N CYS A 24 -6.91 14.97 14.49
CA CYS A 24 -6.41 13.93 13.60
C CYS A 24 -6.05 14.53 12.24
N GLU A 25 -4.85 14.24 11.76
CA GLU A 25 -4.38 14.69 10.45
C GLU A 25 -5.22 14.13 9.29
N THR A 26 -5.78 12.93 9.42
CA THR A 26 -6.55 12.28 8.34
C THR A 26 -7.97 12.82 8.20
N CYS A 27 -8.69 12.97 9.32
CA CYS A 27 -10.12 13.33 9.29
C CYS A 27 -10.43 14.74 9.80
N ASN A 28 -9.42 15.47 10.31
CA ASN A 28 -9.53 16.82 10.87
C ASN A 28 -10.50 16.96 12.07
N ARG A 29 -10.92 15.84 12.67
CA ARG A 29 -11.73 15.82 13.90
C ARG A 29 -10.85 15.68 15.13
N TYR A 30 -11.37 16.12 16.27
CA TYR A 30 -10.70 15.95 17.55
C TYR A 30 -10.55 14.47 17.91
N ILE A 31 -9.42 14.13 18.50
CA ILE A 31 -9.11 12.79 19.00
C ILE A 31 -9.52 12.74 20.47
N SER A 32 -10.54 11.95 20.77
CA SER A 32 -10.94 11.63 22.13
C SER A 32 -10.39 10.26 22.51
N GLY A 33 -9.74 10.13 23.67
CA GLY A 33 -9.17 8.88 24.15
C GLY A 33 -7.78 8.57 23.59
N ARG A 34 -7.58 7.36 23.04
CA ARG A 34 -6.26 6.90 22.56
C ARG A 34 -5.83 7.67 21.31
N VAL A 35 -4.56 8.08 21.30
CA VAL A 35 -3.93 8.80 20.19
C VAL A 35 -2.73 8.00 19.67
N LEU A 36 -2.55 8.00 18.35
CA LEU A 36 -1.31 7.55 17.73
C LEU A 36 -0.52 8.76 17.26
N GLU A 37 0.77 8.77 17.57
CA GLU A 37 1.70 9.82 17.17
C GLU A 37 2.76 9.26 16.22
N ALA A 38 3.00 9.94 15.09
CA ALA A 38 4.20 9.71 14.28
C ALA A 38 4.62 11.00 13.57
N GLY A 39 5.94 11.23 13.53
CA GLY A 39 6.52 12.38 12.82
C GLY A 39 5.90 13.72 13.21
N GLY A 40 5.55 13.89 14.49
CA GLY A 40 4.89 15.10 15.01
C GLY A 40 3.43 15.28 14.59
N LYS A 41 2.81 14.27 13.97
CA LYS A 41 1.40 14.25 13.56
C LYS A 41 0.62 13.26 14.42
N HIS A 42 -0.67 13.54 14.59
CA HIS A 42 -1.57 12.76 15.43
C HIS A 42 -2.70 12.13 14.62
N TYR A 43 -3.08 10.92 15.00
CA TYR A 43 -4.08 10.14 14.28
C TYR A 43 -5.00 9.38 15.23
N HIS A 44 -6.27 9.23 14.85
CA HIS A 44 -7.08 8.17 15.45
C HIS A 44 -6.49 6.79 15.07
N PRO A 45 -6.56 5.78 15.95
CA PRO A 45 -6.13 4.42 15.62
C PRO A 45 -6.78 3.85 14.34
N THR A 46 -8.04 4.23 14.09
CA THR A 46 -8.79 3.82 12.89
C THR A 46 -8.45 4.64 11.64
N CYS A 47 -7.85 5.82 11.80
CA CYS A 47 -7.45 6.70 10.71
C CYS A 47 -6.03 6.42 10.21
N ALA A 48 -5.10 6.08 11.10
CA ALA A 48 -3.76 5.63 10.72
C ALA A 48 -3.84 4.20 10.16
N ARG A 49 -4.07 4.08 8.85
CA ARG A 49 -4.08 2.78 8.16
C ARG A 49 -2.98 2.74 7.14
N CYS A 50 -2.29 1.60 7.07
CA CYS A 50 -1.26 1.42 6.07
C CYS A 50 -1.87 1.49 4.66
N VAL A 51 -1.30 2.31 3.77
CA VAL A 51 -1.84 2.49 2.42
C VAL A 51 -1.76 1.24 1.53
N ARG A 52 -0.94 0.24 1.90
CA ARG A 52 -0.80 -1.02 1.15
C ARG A 52 -1.75 -2.12 1.63
N CYS A 53 -1.83 -2.36 2.94
CA CYS A 53 -2.61 -3.48 3.49
C CYS A 53 -3.90 -3.03 4.19
N HIS A 54 -4.11 -1.71 4.34
CA HIS A 54 -5.24 -1.09 5.01
C HIS A 54 -5.45 -1.50 6.48
N GLN A 55 -4.49 -2.23 7.07
CA GLN A 55 -4.50 -2.58 8.48
C GLN A 55 -4.09 -1.37 9.34
N MET A 56 -4.66 -1.35 10.55
CA MET A 56 -4.32 -0.40 11.61
C MET A 56 -3.00 -0.79 12.28
N PHE A 57 -2.39 0.17 12.98
CA PHE A 57 -1.21 -0.06 13.79
C PHE A 57 -1.60 -0.38 15.23
N THR A 58 -0.86 -1.29 15.85
CA THR A 58 -0.96 -1.60 17.28
C THR A 58 -0.04 -0.69 18.09
N GLU A 59 -0.27 -0.66 19.40
CA GLU A 59 0.54 0.13 20.31
C GLU A 59 2.01 -0.36 20.31
N GLY A 60 2.95 0.57 20.11
CA GLY A 60 4.37 0.24 20.03
C GLY A 60 4.86 -0.23 18.66
N GLU A 61 3.98 -0.36 17.65
CA GLU A 61 4.43 -0.63 16.28
C GLU A 61 5.05 0.60 15.61
N GLU A 62 6.18 0.37 14.94
CA GLU A 62 6.82 1.40 14.13
C GLU A 62 6.01 1.67 12.86
N MET A 63 5.83 2.94 12.52
CA MET A 63 5.20 3.36 11.27
C MET A 63 6.06 4.37 10.51
N TYR A 64 6.06 4.26 9.18
CA TYR A 64 6.77 5.19 8.31
C TYR A 64 5.80 6.14 7.62
N LEU A 65 6.12 7.42 7.70
CA LEU A 65 5.41 8.48 6.99
C LEU A 65 6.10 8.81 5.67
N THR A 66 5.31 9.12 4.64
CA THR A 66 5.77 9.65 3.35
C THR A 66 4.71 10.64 2.87
N GLY A 67 4.93 11.93 3.11
CA GLY A 67 3.87 12.94 2.98
C GLY A 67 2.72 12.63 3.95
N SER A 68 1.52 12.42 3.40
CA SER A 68 0.32 12.01 4.16
C SER A 68 0.10 10.49 4.19
N GLU A 69 0.96 9.70 3.53
CA GLU A 69 0.83 8.25 3.49
C GLU A 69 1.51 7.60 4.71
N VAL A 70 0.82 6.65 5.32
CA VAL A 70 1.31 5.86 6.45
C VAL A 70 1.60 4.43 5.97
N TRP A 71 2.73 3.87 6.39
CA TRP A 71 3.20 2.56 5.95
C TRP A 71 3.70 1.70 7.10
N HIS A 72 3.31 0.42 7.11
CA HIS A 72 4.08 -0.58 7.84
C HIS A 72 5.49 -0.71 7.24
N PRO A 73 6.53 -0.95 8.06
CA PRO A 73 7.91 -1.18 7.61
C PRO A 73 8.00 -2.17 6.44
N ILE A 74 7.37 -3.33 6.61
CA ILE A 74 7.37 -4.42 5.64
C ILE A 74 6.61 -4.02 4.37
N CYS A 75 5.48 -3.32 4.51
CA CYS A 75 4.69 -2.86 3.38
C CYS A 75 5.45 -1.85 2.52
N LYS A 76 6.20 -0.93 3.13
CA LYS A 76 7.03 0.04 2.41
C LYS A 76 8.14 -0.64 1.63
N GLN A 77 8.81 -1.63 2.23
CA GLN A 77 9.88 -2.38 1.58
C GLN A 77 9.35 -3.17 0.37
N ALA A 78 8.24 -3.88 0.55
CA ALA A 78 7.64 -4.66 -0.52
C ALA A 78 7.14 -3.79 -1.68
N ALA A 79 6.52 -2.63 -1.39
CA ALA A 79 6.13 -1.67 -2.43
C ALA A 79 7.34 -1.13 -3.23
N ARG A 80 8.49 -0.94 -2.57
CA ARG A 80 9.74 -0.58 -3.26
C ARG A 80 10.26 -1.70 -4.16
N ALA A 81 10.19 -2.95 -3.69
CA ALA A 81 10.61 -4.11 -4.47
C ALA A 81 9.74 -4.32 -5.73
N GLU A 82 8.42 -4.21 -5.59
CA GLU A 82 7.46 -4.30 -6.71
C GLU A 82 7.74 -3.24 -7.79
N LYS A 83 8.03 -2.00 -7.37
CA LYS A 83 8.42 -0.92 -8.29
C LYS A 83 9.70 -1.29 -9.06
N LYS A 84 10.72 -1.86 -8.41
CA LYS A 84 11.98 -2.25 -9.08
C LYS A 84 11.74 -3.36 -10.13
N LEU A 85 10.89 -4.34 -9.82
CA LEU A 85 10.53 -5.40 -10.76
C LEU A 85 9.74 -4.87 -11.95
N LYS A 86 8.79 -3.94 -11.73
CA LYS A 86 8.01 -3.33 -12.81
C LYS A 86 8.90 -2.54 -13.76
N HIS A 87 9.84 -1.75 -13.24
CA HIS A 87 10.78 -1.01 -14.07
C HIS A 87 11.63 -1.94 -14.94
N ARG A 88 12.11 -3.06 -14.37
CA ARG A 88 12.87 -4.06 -15.12
C ARG A 88 12.04 -4.65 -16.28
N ARG A 89 10.80 -5.06 -16.00
CA ARG A 89 9.89 -5.62 -17.02
C ARG A 89 9.52 -4.61 -18.11
N THR A 90 9.39 -3.32 -17.80
CA THR A 90 9.14 -2.27 -18.81
C THR A 90 10.38 -1.96 -19.63
N SER A 91 11.58 -1.96 -19.05
CA SER A 91 12.83 -1.79 -19.80
C SER A 91 13.14 -3.00 -20.71
N GLU A 92 12.61 -4.18 -20.37
CA GLU A 92 12.75 -5.42 -21.15
C GLU A 92 11.63 -5.60 -22.21
N THR A 93 10.59 -4.75 -22.21
CA THR A 93 9.47 -4.78 -23.19
C THR A 93 9.68 -3.86 -24.40
N SER A 94 10.75 -3.06 -24.42
CA SER A 94 11.21 -2.34 -25.61
C SER A 94 11.92 -3.27 -26.60
N ILE A 95 11.17 -4.21 -27.15
CA ILE A 95 11.45 -4.83 -28.45
C ILE A 95 10.21 -4.64 -29.32
N SER A 96 10.06 -3.41 -29.84
CA SER A 96 9.34 -3.25 -31.10
C SER A 96 10.16 -3.96 -32.18
N PRO A 97 9.56 -4.79 -33.05
CA PRO A 97 10.32 -5.43 -34.11
C PRO A 97 10.80 -4.35 -35.09
N PRO A 98 12.09 -4.29 -35.46
CA PRO A 98 12.48 -3.56 -36.66
C PRO A 98 11.85 -4.25 -37.86
N GLY A 99 11.32 -3.45 -38.78
CA GLY A 99 10.50 -3.89 -39.90
C GLY A 99 11.17 -4.88 -40.86
N SER A 100 10.31 -5.46 -41.68
CA SER A 100 10.55 -6.32 -42.82
C SER A 100 11.84 -6.07 -43.59
N SER A 101 12.64 -7.13 -43.78
CA SER A 101 13.50 -7.35 -44.96
C SER A 101 13.81 -8.85 -45.10
N ILE A 102 13.13 -9.45 -46.08
CA ILE A 102 13.38 -10.68 -46.86
C ILE A 102 14.68 -11.45 -46.52
N GLY A 103 14.55 -12.73 -46.11
CA GLY A 103 15.66 -13.70 -46.14
C GLY A 103 15.55 -14.94 -45.24
N SER A 104 14.71 -15.92 -45.62
CA SER A 104 14.86 -17.40 -45.50
C SER A 104 15.28 -18.12 -44.17
N PRO A 105 15.05 -19.45 -44.06
CA PRO A 105 14.50 -20.08 -42.85
C PRO A 105 15.56 -20.71 -41.93
N ASN A 106 15.31 -20.70 -40.62
CA ASN A 106 15.54 -21.82 -39.69
C ASN A 106 15.04 -21.42 -38.29
N ARG A 107 13.78 -21.75 -37.99
CA ARG A 107 13.22 -21.59 -36.64
C ARG A 107 13.51 -22.86 -35.85
N VAL A 108 14.41 -22.78 -34.88
CA VAL A 108 14.37 -23.69 -33.71
C VAL A 108 13.56 -22.97 -32.64
N ILE A 109 12.25 -23.23 -32.62
CA ILE A 109 11.39 -22.88 -31.49
C ILE A 109 11.16 -24.18 -30.71
N CYS A 110 11.90 -24.34 -29.61
CA CYS A 110 11.54 -25.30 -28.58
C CYS A 110 10.50 -24.65 -27.67
N SER A 111 9.22 -24.77 -28.04
CA SER A 111 8.11 -24.55 -27.11
C SER A 111 7.43 -25.89 -26.87
N LEU A 112 7.64 -26.36 -25.65
CA LEU A 112 6.96 -27.49 -25.02
C LEU A 112 5.44 -27.27 -25.06
N GLY A 113 4.71 -28.32 -25.46
CA GLY A 113 3.32 -28.55 -25.06
C GLY A 113 2.25 -27.96 -25.97
N THR A 114 1.59 -28.83 -26.73
CA THR A 114 0.18 -29.23 -26.52
C THR A 114 -0.31 -29.91 -27.79
N LEU A 115 -0.49 -31.23 -27.78
CA LEU A 115 -1.35 -31.89 -28.75
C LEU A 115 -2.19 -32.96 -28.06
N SER A 116 -3.49 -32.72 -28.06
CA SER A 116 -4.58 -33.68 -28.06
C SER A 116 -5.61 -33.10 -29.06
N PRO A 117 -6.50 -33.85 -29.75
CA PRO A 117 -6.80 -35.30 -29.72
C PRO A 117 -6.81 -35.93 -31.14
N TYR A 118 -7.26 -37.20 -31.21
CA TYR A 118 -7.87 -37.88 -32.38
C TYR A 118 -7.04 -38.96 -33.11
N SER A 119 -7.14 -40.16 -32.53
CA SER A 119 -7.51 -41.47 -33.12
C SER A 119 -6.54 -42.30 -34.00
N GLN A 120 -6.77 -43.61 -33.81
CA GLN A 120 -6.46 -44.79 -34.62
C GLN A 120 -5.07 -45.40 -34.42
N ASP A 121 -4.95 -46.40 -33.55
CA ASP A 121 -5.32 -47.83 -33.74
C ASP A 121 -4.26 -48.55 -34.57
N ILE A 122 -3.79 -49.68 -34.02
CA ILE A 122 -3.49 -50.98 -34.67
C ILE A 122 -2.27 -51.64 -34.00
N TYR A 123 -2.57 -52.75 -33.29
CA TYR A 123 -1.84 -54.02 -33.13
C TYR A 123 -0.37 -54.03 -33.63
N GLU A 124 0.63 -54.37 -32.82
CA GLU A 124 0.86 -55.69 -32.16
C GLU A 124 1.79 -55.54 -30.94
#